data_AF-E2ADF3-F1
#
_entry.id   AF-E2ADF3-F1
#
_cell.length_a   1.000
_cell.length_b   1.000
_cell.length_c   1.000
_cell.angle_alpha   90.00
_cell.angle_beta   90.00
_cell.angle_gamma   90.00
#
_symmetry.space_group_name_H-M   'P 1'
#
loop_
_entity.id
_entity.type
_entity.pdbx_description
1 polymer ?
#
loop_
_entity_poly.entity_id
_entity_poly.type
_entity_poly.pdbx_seq_one_letter_code
_entity_poly.pdbx_strand_id
1 'polypeptide(L)'
;MIDSWATQSCFSVLEVMRNYSSNTVTISIRFHNKLDVEQYYIPVTYTTESKLNFNITWTNITWLTPRHSEIKFFFEEDQWIIFNLQQAGYYRVYYDTENWRKIGRYLNSKEYENIHVLNRAQIIDDAFHFAVDKELEFSVFWKIAQYLSNERDYIAWYPMIKAFEFMSNIFVFLWYYPQFQVNIINFIKKLSTKLI
;
A
#
# COMPACT_ATOMS: atom_id res chain seq x y z
N MET A 1 -17.20 -4.98 -19.27
CA MET A 1 -16.76 -4.54 -17.92
C MET A 1 -15.93 -5.62 -17.24
N ILE A 2 -16.33 -6.90 -17.29
CA ILE A 2 -15.49 -8.03 -16.84
C ILE A 2 -14.33 -8.30 -17.81
N ASP A 3 -14.55 -8.13 -19.12
CA ASP A 3 -13.53 -8.44 -20.14
C ASP A 3 -12.24 -7.61 -19.99
N SER A 4 -12.32 -6.34 -19.56
CA SER A 4 -11.13 -5.49 -19.36
C SER A 4 -10.24 -5.97 -18.21
N TRP A 5 -10.79 -6.67 -17.21
CA TRP A 5 -10.02 -7.24 -16.10
C TRP A 5 -9.50 -8.64 -16.43
N ALA A 6 -10.27 -9.40 -17.24
CA ALA A 6 -9.90 -10.75 -17.64
C ALA A 6 -8.73 -10.79 -18.65
N THR A 7 -8.49 -9.70 -19.38
CA THR A 7 -7.43 -9.61 -20.39
C THR A 7 -6.17 -8.86 -19.94
N GLN A 8 -6.17 -8.24 -18.75
CA GLN A 8 -5.00 -7.54 -18.23
C GLN A 8 -3.89 -8.54 -17.90
N SER A 9 -2.73 -8.40 -18.55
CA SER A 9 -1.58 -9.29 -18.34
C SER A 9 -0.87 -9.02 -17.01
N CYS A 10 -1.02 -7.81 -16.47
CA CYS A 10 -0.37 -7.35 -15.24
C CYS A 10 -1.34 -6.47 -14.43
N PHE A 11 -1.10 -6.36 -13.13
CA PHE A 11 -1.85 -5.42 -12.28
C PHE A 11 -1.53 -3.96 -12.68
N SER A 12 -2.50 -3.08 -12.47
CA SER A 12 -2.32 -1.63 -12.60
C SER A 12 -1.93 -1.02 -11.24
N VAL A 13 -1.34 0.19 -11.28
CA VAL A 13 -0.94 0.94 -10.09
C VAL A 13 -1.74 2.24 -10.03
N LEU A 14 -2.52 2.41 -8.97
CA LEU A 14 -3.16 3.68 -8.63
C LEU A 14 -2.11 4.57 -7.96
N GLU A 15 -1.70 5.63 -8.64
CA GLU A 15 -0.79 6.63 -8.10
C GLU A 15 -1.57 7.71 -7.35
N VAL A 16 -1.22 7.92 -6.10
CA VAL A 16 -1.84 8.90 -5.20
C VAL A 16 -0.78 9.92 -4.84
N MET A 17 -0.82 11.07 -5.52
CA MET A 17 0.18 12.12 -5.40
C MET A 17 -0.41 13.32 -4.68
N ARG A 18 0.13 13.63 -3.49
CA ARG A 18 -0.28 14.79 -2.71
C ARG A 18 0.64 15.98 -2.94
N ASN A 19 0.04 17.13 -3.19
CA ASN A 19 0.70 18.43 -3.09
C ASN A 19 0.31 19.07 -1.76
N TYR A 20 1.22 18.98 -0.79
CA TYR A 20 1.04 19.48 0.57
C TYR A 20 0.99 21.02 0.62
N SER A 21 1.63 21.72 -0.31
CA SER A 21 1.59 23.19 -0.36
C SER A 21 0.23 23.73 -0.83
N SER A 22 -0.46 23.00 -1.71
CA SER A 22 -1.78 23.39 -2.22
C SER A 22 -2.95 22.58 -1.62
N ASN A 23 -2.68 21.65 -0.71
CA ASN A 23 -3.68 20.73 -0.14
C ASN A 23 -4.50 20.02 -1.22
N THR A 24 -3.83 19.52 -2.26
CA THR A 24 -4.48 18.76 -3.34
C THR A 24 -3.96 17.34 -3.41
N VAL A 25 -4.88 16.41 -3.62
CA VAL A 25 -4.56 15.02 -3.99
C VAL A 25 -4.86 14.88 -5.48
N THR A 26 -3.92 14.30 -6.21
CA THR A 26 -4.10 13.85 -7.59
C THR A 26 -4.05 12.34 -7.59
N ILE A 27 -5.08 11.70 -8.15
CA ILE A 27 -5.07 10.26 -8.40
C ILE A 27 -5.06 9.98 -9.90
N SER A 28 -4.20 9.07 -10.32
CA SER A 28 -4.05 8.62 -11.70
C SER A 28 -3.75 7.12 -11.72
N ILE A 29 -3.98 6.49 -12.88
CA ILE A 29 -3.60 5.08 -13.06
C ILE A 29 -2.38 4.95 -13.95
N ARG A 30 -1.43 4.13 -13.51
CA ARG A 30 -0.26 3.70 -14.27
C ARG A 30 -0.43 2.23 -14.66
N PHE A 31 -0.41 1.96 -15.96
CA PHE A 31 -0.42 0.60 -16.51
C PHE A 31 0.99 0.14 -16.83
N HIS A 32 1.29 -1.12 -16.55
CA HIS A 32 2.55 -1.74 -16.97
C HIS A 32 2.55 -1.99 -18.49
N ASN A 33 1.42 -2.43 -19.03
CA ASN A 33 1.24 -2.68 -20.46
C ASN A 33 0.45 -1.54 -21.13
N LYS A 34 1.00 -0.97 -22.21
CA LYS A 34 0.37 0.11 -22.96
C LYS A 34 -0.93 -0.32 -23.66
N LEU A 35 -1.11 -1.62 -23.90
CA LEU A 35 -2.33 -2.17 -24.51
C LEU A 35 -3.55 -2.11 -23.57
N ASP A 36 -3.33 -2.02 -22.26
CA ASP A 36 -4.42 -1.95 -21.27
C ASP A 36 -5.07 -0.56 -21.16
N VAL A 37 -4.54 0.43 -21.90
CA VAL A 37 -4.92 1.85 -21.81
C VAL A 37 -6.22 2.16 -22.56
N GLU A 38 -6.61 1.35 -23.54
CA GLU A 38 -7.68 1.70 -24.48
C GLU A 38 -9.09 1.61 -23.87
N GLN A 39 -9.32 0.73 -22.88
CA GLN A 39 -10.63 0.60 -22.23
C GLN A 39 -10.55 0.01 -20.82
N TYR A 40 -10.46 0.89 -19.80
CA TYR A 40 -10.46 0.48 -18.39
C TYR A 40 -11.55 1.18 -17.57
N TYR A 41 -11.99 0.50 -16.52
CA TYR A 41 -12.93 1.02 -15.53
C TYR A 41 -12.45 0.60 -14.16
N ILE A 42 -11.80 1.52 -13.44
CA ILE A 42 -11.17 1.22 -12.16
C ILE A 42 -12.02 1.83 -11.04
N PRO A 43 -12.65 1.00 -10.19
CA PRO A 43 -13.40 1.49 -9.05
C PRO A 43 -12.42 1.95 -7.99
N VAL A 44 -12.47 3.23 -7.66
CA VAL A 44 -11.63 3.87 -6.66
C VAL A 44 -12.47 4.18 -5.44
N THR A 45 -12.08 3.59 -4.31
CA THR A 45 -12.62 3.89 -2.98
C THR A 45 -11.50 4.42 -2.10
N TYR A 46 -11.83 5.29 -1.15
CA TYR A 46 -10.85 5.79 -0.19
C TYR A 46 -11.48 6.16 1.14
N THR A 47 -10.63 6.23 2.15
CA THR A 47 -10.94 6.71 3.50
C THR A 47 -9.80 7.57 4.00
N THR A 48 -10.08 8.41 4.99
CA THR A 48 -9.12 9.33 5.59
C THR A 48 -9.02 9.08 7.08
N GLU A 49 -7.97 9.58 7.70
CA GLU A 49 -7.77 9.49 9.15
C GLU A 49 -8.93 10.10 9.97
N SER A 50 -9.54 11.18 9.48
CA SER A 50 -10.70 11.81 10.12
C SER A 50 -12.03 11.07 9.91
N LYS A 51 -12.14 10.29 8.84
CA LYS A 51 -13.39 9.64 8.43
C LYS A 51 -13.14 8.15 8.23
N LEU A 52 -12.75 7.45 9.30
CA LEU A 52 -12.38 6.03 9.35
C LEU A 52 -13.54 5.08 8.98
N ASN A 53 -13.91 5.06 7.70
CA ASN A 53 -14.97 4.21 7.18
C ASN A 53 -14.44 3.34 6.05
N PHE A 54 -14.17 2.08 6.38
CA PHE A 54 -13.70 1.08 5.43
C PHE A 54 -14.85 0.29 4.77
N ASN A 55 -16.11 0.63 5.04
CA ASN A 55 -17.25 0.00 4.38
C ASN A 55 -17.44 0.56 2.98
N ILE A 56 -17.58 -0.33 2.00
CA ILE A 56 -17.81 0.04 0.60
C ILE A 56 -19.32 0.20 0.38
N THR A 57 -19.73 1.33 -0.19
CA THR A 57 -21.11 1.58 -0.60
C THR A 57 -21.12 2.10 -2.02
N TRP A 58 -22.24 1.96 -2.75
CA TRP A 58 -22.32 2.48 -4.13
C TRP A 58 -22.02 3.99 -4.24
N THR A 59 -22.22 4.75 -3.17
CA THR A 59 -22.00 6.19 -3.12
C THR A 59 -20.55 6.61 -2.87
N ASN A 60 -19.67 5.70 -2.44
CA ASN A 60 -18.26 6.01 -2.15
C ASN A 60 -17.28 5.45 -3.21
N ILE A 61 -17.81 4.90 -4.30
CA ILE A 61 -17.02 4.42 -5.44
C ILE A 61 -16.97 5.51 -6.51
N THR A 62 -15.76 5.95 -6.84
CA THR A 62 -15.48 6.83 -7.97
C THR A 62 -14.79 6.04 -9.06
N TRP A 63 -15.13 6.24 -10.33
CA TRP A 63 -14.55 5.46 -11.43
C TRP A 63 -13.49 6.25 -12.19
N LEU A 64 -12.27 5.71 -12.24
CA LEU A 64 -11.27 6.15 -13.23
C LEU A 64 -11.55 5.48 -14.57
N THR A 65 -11.54 6.28 -15.63
CA THR A 65 -11.84 5.84 -17.01
C THR A 65 -10.89 6.53 -17.98
N PRO A 66 -10.72 6.06 -19.23
CA PRO A 66 -9.89 6.77 -20.22
C PRO A 66 -10.28 8.24 -20.44
N ARG A 67 -11.55 8.60 -20.23
CA ARG A 67 -12.04 9.99 -20.33
C ARG A 67 -11.80 10.80 -19.05
N HIS A 68 -11.66 10.13 -17.91
CA HIS A 68 -11.42 10.70 -16.59
C HIS A 68 -10.25 9.93 -15.95
N SER A 69 -9.08 10.06 -16.57
CA SER A 69 -7.88 9.28 -16.21
C SER A 69 -7.15 9.84 -14.99
N GLU A 70 -7.51 11.06 -14.61
CA GLU A 70 -6.97 11.77 -13.46
C GLU A 70 -8.13 12.43 -12.70
N ILE A 71 -8.12 12.32 -11.38
CA ILE A 71 -9.06 13.01 -10.49
C ILE A 71 -8.26 13.83 -9.49
N LYS A 72 -8.67 15.09 -9.33
CA LYS A 72 -8.07 16.04 -8.38
C LYS A 72 -9.11 16.52 -7.39
N PHE A 73 -8.75 16.52 -6.11
CA PHE A 73 -9.62 17.04 -5.06
C PHE A 73 -8.80 17.66 -3.93
N PHE A 74 -9.45 18.56 -3.19
CA PHE A 74 -8.86 19.18 -2.01
C PHE A 74 -8.81 18.18 -0.85
N PHE A 75 -7.69 18.14 -0.14
CA PHE A 75 -7.48 17.28 1.02
C PHE A 75 -6.51 17.92 2.00
N GLU A 76 -6.91 17.98 3.27
CA GLU A 76 -6.12 18.61 4.33
C GLU A 76 -4.75 17.94 4.51
N GLU A 77 -3.76 18.76 4.87
CA GLU A 77 -2.35 18.34 4.92
C GLU A 77 -2.13 17.22 5.93
N ASP A 78 -2.69 17.33 7.13
CA ASP A 78 -2.21 16.60 8.31
C ASP A 78 -2.59 15.13 8.39
N GLN A 79 -3.54 14.68 7.59
CA GLN A 79 -4.10 13.33 7.67
C GLN A 79 -3.49 12.38 6.65
N TRP A 80 -3.46 11.08 6.93
CA TRP A 80 -3.25 10.09 5.88
C TRP A 80 -4.53 9.85 5.06
N ILE A 81 -4.35 9.38 3.83
CA ILE A 81 -5.41 8.85 2.97
C ILE A 81 -5.05 7.42 2.55
N ILE A 82 -6.03 6.51 2.61
CA ILE A 82 -5.90 5.12 2.16
C ILE A 82 -6.93 4.87 1.08
N PHE A 83 -6.48 4.33 -0.04
CA PHE A 83 -7.29 3.92 -1.17
C PHE A 83 -7.46 2.40 -1.24
N ASN A 84 -8.39 1.96 -2.09
CA ASN A 84 -8.73 0.56 -2.30
C ASN A 84 -9.24 -0.10 -1.01
N LEU A 85 -10.35 0.42 -0.47
CA LEU A 85 -10.94 -0.11 0.75
C LEU A 85 -11.17 -1.62 0.63
N GLN A 86 -10.73 -2.35 1.66
CA GLN A 86 -10.75 -3.81 1.74
C GLN A 86 -10.06 -4.55 0.60
N GLN A 87 -9.19 -3.87 -0.17
CA GLN A 87 -8.54 -4.43 -1.36
C GLN A 87 -9.55 -4.97 -2.39
N ALA A 88 -10.73 -4.34 -2.51
CA ALA A 88 -11.79 -4.80 -3.40
C ALA A 88 -11.48 -4.61 -4.89
N GLY A 89 -10.62 -3.64 -5.23
CA GLY A 89 -10.12 -3.41 -6.57
C GLY A 89 -8.83 -4.19 -6.87
N TYR A 90 -8.72 -4.71 -8.09
CA TYR A 90 -7.55 -5.49 -8.53
C TYR A 90 -6.41 -4.60 -9.05
N TYR A 91 -5.86 -3.79 -8.15
CA TYR A 91 -4.74 -2.89 -8.44
C TYR A 91 -3.94 -2.60 -7.16
N ARG A 92 -2.68 -2.22 -7.32
CA ARG A 92 -1.82 -1.76 -6.22
C ARG A 92 -1.98 -0.26 -6.02
N VAL A 93 -1.73 0.23 -4.80
CA VAL A 93 -1.78 1.68 -4.53
C VAL A 93 -0.39 2.18 -4.17
N TYR A 94 0.13 3.08 -5.01
CA TYR A 94 1.35 3.81 -4.74
C TYR A 94 0.99 5.19 -4.16
N TYR A 95 1.56 5.52 -3.00
CA TYR A 95 1.42 6.84 -2.39
C TYR A 95 2.73 7.63 -2.50
N ASP A 96 2.64 8.96 -2.42
CA ASP A 96 3.82 9.78 -2.15
C ASP A 96 4.46 9.40 -0.79
N THR A 97 5.77 9.66 -0.68
CA THR A 97 6.59 9.27 0.48
C THR A 97 6.05 9.80 1.81
N GLU A 98 5.47 11.00 1.84
CA GLU A 98 4.96 11.56 3.09
C GLU A 98 3.66 10.90 3.52
N ASN A 99 2.78 10.53 2.59
CA ASN A 99 1.59 9.76 2.92
C ASN A 99 1.94 8.35 3.41
N TRP A 100 2.94 7.68 2.79
CA TRP A 100 3.49 6.42 3.32
C TRP A 100 4.00 6.57 4.76
N ARG A 101 4.70 7.66 5.07
CA ARG A 101 5.18 7.94 6.43
C ARG A 101 4.04 8.17 7.40
N LYS A 102 2.98 8.89 7.01
CA LYS A 102 1.79 9.11 7.84
C LYS A 102 1.07 7.81 8.14
N ILE A 103 0.85 6.97 7.13
CA ILE A 103 0.31 5.61 7.30
C ILE A 103 1.19 4.80 8.26
N GLY A 104 2.51 4.80 8.05
CA GLY A 104 3.46 4.11 8.93
C GLY A 104 3.41 4.59 10.38
N ARG A 105 3.30 5.90 10.63
CA ARG A 105 3.13 6.46 11.99
C ARG A 105 1.83 5.97 12.63
N TYR A 106 0.72 6.02 11.90
CA TYR A 106 -0.58 5.57 12.39
C TYR A 106 -0.58 4.06 12.71
N LEU A 107 -0.02 3.23 11.84
CA LEU A 107 0.11 1.79 12.07
C LEU A 107 0.95 1.47 13.30
N ASN A 108 2.01 2.23 13.59
CA ASN A 108 2.83 2.02 14.79
C ASN A 108 2.19 2.56 16.08
N SER A 109 1.01 3.20 16.01
CA SER A 109 0.27 3.68 17.16
C SER A 109 -0.55 2.56 17.83
N LYS A 110 -1.28 2.88 18.90
CA LYS A 110 -2.24 1.96 19.52
C LYS A 110 -3.54 1.82 18.72
N GLU A 111 -3.76 2.68 17.74
CA GLU A 111 -5.01 2.81 16.97
C GLU A 111 -4.96 2.06 15.64
N TYR A 112 -3.91 1.28 15.39
CA TYR A 112 -3.69 0.58 14.11
C TYR A 112 -4.88 -0.30 13.71
N GLU A 113 -5.61 -0.86 14.67
CA GLU A 113 -6.80 -1.70 14.43
C GLU A 113 -7.96 -0.94 13.78
N ASN A 114 -7.97 0.40 13.83
CA ASN A 114 -8.95 1.21 13.13
C ASN A 114 -8.78 1.15 11.61
N ILE A 115 -7.58 0.81 11.10
CA ILE A 115 -7.40 0.49 9.69
C ILE A 115 -7.87 -0.94 9.48
N HIS A 116 -8.79 -1.18 8.55
CA HIS A 116 -9.31 -2.52 8.28
C HIS A 116 -8.20 -3.53 7.97
N VAL A 117 -8.30 -4.75 8.51
CA VAL A 117 -7.23 -5.77 8.41
C VAL A 117 -6.77 -6.04 6.97
N LEU A 118 -7.69 -6.10 6.00
CA LEU A 118 -7.37 -6.26 4.59
C LEU A 118 -6.56 -5.08 4.03
N ASN A 119 -6.83 -3.85 4.47
CA ASN A 119 -6.03 -2.70 4.08
C ASN A 119 -4.66 -2.71 4.76
N ARG A 120 -4.55 -3.19 6.02
CA ARG A 120 -3.25 -3.36 6.69
C ARG A 120 -2.39 -4.40 5.97
N ALA A 121 -3.00 -5.50 5.52
CA ALA A 121 -2.35 -6.49 4.67
C ALA A 121 -1.89 -5.86 3.33
N GLN A 122 -2.81 -5.21 2.63
CA GLN A 122 -2.50 -4.54 1.36
C GLN A 122 -1.36 -3.52 1.49
N ILE A 123 -1.34 -2.72 2.55
CA ILE A 123 -0.29 -1.73 2.80
C ILE A 123 1.09 -2.38 2.91
N ILE A 124 1.21 -3.52 3.61
CA ILE A 124 2.48 -4.25 3.70
C ILE A 124 2.87 -4.82 2.34
N ASP A 125 1.92 -5.43 1.63
CA ASP A 125 2.18 -6.04 0.32
C ASP A 125 2.63 -5.00 -0.71
N ASP A 126 1.89 -3.90 -0.84
CA ASP A 126 2.18 -2.80 -1.75
C ASP A 126 3.50 -2.12 -1.39
N ALA A 127 3.73 -1.79 -0.11
CA ALA A 127 4.99 -1.17 0.31
C ALA A 127 6.21 -2.07 0.05
N PHE A 128 6.07 -3.39 0.24
CA PHE A 128 7.14 -4.33 -0.07
C PHE A 128 7.41 -4.39 -1.58
N HIS A 129 6.36 -4.52 -2.39
CA HIS A 129 6.46 -4.55 -3.84
C HIS A 129 7.20 -3.32 -4.38
N PHE A 130 6.77 -2.11 -3.99
CA PHE A 130 7.43 -0.87 -4.44
C PHE A 130 8.85 -0.72 -3.89
N ALA A 131 9.15 -1.29 -2.72
CA ALA A 131 10.51 -1.28 -2.19
C ALA A 131 11.45 -2.18 -3.01
N VAL A 132 10.99 -3.37 -3.41
CA VAL A 132 11.74 -4.28 -4.30
C VAL A 132 11.99 -3.63 -5.66
N ASP A 133 11.00 -2.94 -6.21
CA ASP A 133 11.09 -2.22 -7.49
C ASP A 133 11.85 -0.89 -7.38
N LYS A 134 12.36 -0.54 -6.18
CA LYS A 134 13.11 0.70 -5.88
C LYS A 134 12.30 2.00 -6.09
N GLU A 135 10.98 1.91 -6.16
CA GLU A 135 10.08 3.06 -6.20
C GLU A 135 9.82 3.63 -4.79
N LEU A 136 9.89 2.77 -3.76
CA LEU A 136 9.83 3.16 -2.37
C LEU A 136 11.18 2.88 -1.70
N GLU A 137 11.67 3.80 -0.86
CA GLU A 137 12.85 3.50 -0.06
C GLU A 137 12.57 2.32 0.89
N PHE A 138 13.44 1.31 0.90
CA PHE A 138 13.37 0.21 1.87
C PHE A 138 13.29 0.70 3.33
N SER A 139 13.86 1.87 3.64
CA SER A 139 13.79 2.49 4.96
C SER A 139 12.35 2.81 5.37
N VAL A 140 11.50 3.25 4.42
CA VAL A 140 10.08 3.54 4.63
C VAL A 140 9.30 2.25 4.79
N PHE A 141 9.55 1.25 3.93
CA PHE A 141 8.95 -0.08 4.08
C PHE A 141 9.19 -0.65 5.48
N TRP A 142 10.44 -0.66 5.96
CA TRP A 142 10.74 -1.21 7.30
C TRP A 142 10.09 -0.41 8.43
N LYS A 143 9.96 0.91 8.30
CA LYS A 143 9.21 1.75 9.27
C LYS A 143 7.73 1.40 9.31
N ILE A 144 7.13 1.08 8.16
CA ILE A 144 5.76 0.58 8.11
C ILE A 144 5.71 -0.80 8.77
N ALA A 145 6.49 -1.76 8.28
CA ALA A 145 6.47 -3.15 8.74
C ALA A 145 6.69 -3.31 10.26
N GLN A 146 7.40 -2.39 10.92
CA GLN A 146 7.58 -2.39 12.38
C GLN A 146 6.29 -2.55 13.19
N TYR A 147 5.15 -2.07 12.67
CA TYR A 147 3.88 -2.19 13.37
C TYR A 147 3.46 -3.64 13.58
N LEU A 148 3.84 -4.55 12.67
CA LEU A 148 3.45 -5.94 12.70
C LEU A 148 3.84 -6.62 14.01
N SER A 149 4.88 -6.13 14.69
CA SER A 149 5.19 -6.61 16.03
C SER A 149 4.02 -6.48 17.03
N ASN A 150 3.07 -5.57 16.82
CA ASN A 150 1.85 -5.42 17.61
C ASN A 150 0.64 -6.14 16.99
N GLU A 151 0.73 -6.54 15.72
CA GLU A 151 -0.36 -7.19 14.97
C GLU A 151 -0.57 -8.63 15.43
N ARG A 152 -1.84 -9.01 15.57
CA ARG A 152 -2.28 -10.36 15.98
C ARG A 152 -3.05 -11.08 14.88
N ASP A 153 -3.57 -10.36 13.91
CA ASP A 153 -4.34 -10.94 12.82
C ASP A 153 -3.41 -11.55 11.77
N TYR A 154 -3.62 -12.84 11.48
CA TYR A 154 -2.85 -13.57 10.48
C TYR A 154 -2.96 -12.94 9.08
N ILE A 155 -4.11 -12.36 8.73
CA ILE A 155 -4.36 -11.78 7.42
C ILE A 155 -3.39 -10.61 7.18
N ALA A 156 -3.22 -9.72 8.17
CA ALA A 156 -2.28 -8.61 8.09
C ALA A 156 -0.81 -9.08 8.09
N TRP A 157 -0.51 -10.22 8.71
CA TRP A 157 0.81 -10.85 8.73
C TRP A 157 1.21 -11.54 7.43
N TYR A 158 0.24 -12.08 6.69
CA TYR A 158 0.50 -12.93 5.53
C TYR A 158 1.43 -12.29 4.46
N PRO A 159 1.25 -11.01 4.07
CA PRO A 159 2.16 -10.35 3.13
C PRO A 159 3.61 -10.30 3.62
N MET A 160 3.83 -10.13 4.93
CA MET A 160 5.17 -10.13 5.50
C MET A 160 5.82 -11.51 5.44
N ILE A 161 5.04 -12.58 5.61
CA ILE A 161 5.52 -13.96 5.44
C ILE A 161 5.99 -14.17 3.99
N LYS A 162 5.22 -13.69 3.01
CA LYS A 162 5.61 -13.73 1.59
C LYS A 162 6.83 -12.87 1.28
N ALA A 163 6.93 -11.70 1.91
CA ALA A 163 8.12 -10.87 1.82
C ALA A 163 9.36 -11.61 2.36
N PHE A 164 9.25 -12.33 3.47
CA PHE A 164 10.34 -13.15 3.99
C PHE A 164 10.70 -14.33 3.10
N GLU A 165 9.71 -15.02 2.54
CA GLU A 165 9.93 -16.09 1.58
C GLU A 165 10.75 -15.57 0.39
N PHE A 166 10.35 -14.44 -0.19
CA PHE A 166 11.12 -13.76 -1.25
C PHE A 166 12.54 -13.39 -0.79
N MET A 167 12.66 -12.71 0.35
CA MET A 167 13.95 -12.27 0.90
C MET A 167 14.88 -13.44 1.20
N SER A 168 14.36 -14.59 1.62
CA SER A 168 15.14 -15.80 1.92
C SER A 168 15.79 -16.38 0.67
N ASN A 169 15.07 -16.37 -0.47
CA ASN A 169 15.58 -16.85 -1.75
C ASN A 169 16.73 -15.99 -2.28
N ILE A 170 16.71 -14.69 -1.98
CA ILE A 170 17.79 -13.77 -2.37
C ILE A 170 18.87 -13.64 -1.29
N PHE A 171 18.68 -14.23 -0.10
CA PHE A 171 19.50 -13.97 1.09
C PHE A 171 20.98 -14.30 0.89
N VAL A 172 21.27 -15.36 0.14
CA VAL A 172 22.64 -15.77 -0.22
C VAL A 172 23.38 -14.67 -1.00
N PHE A 173 22.65 -13.86 -1.76
CA PHE A 173 23.20 -12.74 -2.54
C PHE A 173 23.26 -11.42 -1.76
N LEU A 174 22.64 -11.34 -0.56
CA LEU A 174 22.55 -10.12 0.25
C LEU A 174 23.83 -9.78 1.02
N TRP A 175 24.93 -10.53 0.88
CA TRP A 175 26.21 -10.19 1.52
C TRP A 175 26.74 -8.81 1.10
N TYR A 176 26.29 -8.30 -0.05
CA TYR A 176 26.56 -6.94 -0.52
C TYR A 176 25.69 -5.84 0.13
N TYR A 177 24.64 -6.20 0.89
CA TYR A 177 23.68 -5.26 1.49
C TYR A 177 23.55 -5.45 3.01
N PRO A 178 24.60 -5.14 3.80
CA PRO A 178 24.64 -5.41 5.24
C PRO A 178 23.52 -4.72 6.03
N GLN A 179 23.13 -3.50 5.65
CA GLN A 179 22.03 -2.79 6.32
C GLN A 179 20.69 -3.54 6.21
N PHE A 180 20.47 -4.21 5.08
CA PHE A 180 19.25 -4.96 4.84
C PHE A 180 19.21 -6.25 5.68
N GLN A 181 20.35 -6.96 5.78
CA GLN A 181 20.49 -8.10 6.68
C GLN A 181 20.23 -7.72 8.14
N VAL A 182 20.78 -6.58 8.59
CA VAL A 182 20.54 -6.05 9.95
C VAL A 182 19.06 -5.78 10.20
N ASN A 183 18.34 -5.19 9.25
CA ASN A 183 16.92 -4.91 9.41
C ASN A 183 16.09 -6.19 9.55
N ILE A 184 16.35 -7.21 8.72
CA ILE A 184 15.67 -8.52 8.82
C ILE A 184 15.94 -9.16 10.18
N ILE A 185 17.21 -9.23 10.59
CA ILE A 185 17.61 -9.86 11.86
C ILE A 185 16.96 -9.13 13.04
N ASN A 186 16.98 -7.80 13.05
CA ASN A 186 16.36 -7.00 14.12
C ASN A 186 14.86 -7.21 14.19
N PHE A 187 14.19 -7.31 13.04
CA PHE A 187 12.77 -7.57 12.98
C PHE A 187 12.42 -8.97 13.52
N ILE A 188 13.14 -10.00 13.09
CA ILE A 188 12.95 -11.38 13.58
C ILE A 188 13.20 -11.45 15.10
N LYS A 189 14.25 -10.81 15.60
CA LYS A 189 14.52 -10.72 17.05
C LYS A 189 13.35 -10.10 17.81
N LYS A 190 12.82 -8.98 17.32
CA LYS A 190 11.68 -8.28 17.93
C LYS A 190 10.41 -9.16 17.98
N LEU A 191 10.23 -10.06 17.01
CA LEU A 191 9.13 -11.03 17.03
C LEU A 191 9.36 -12.14 18.04
N SER A 192 10.57 -12.69 18.09
CA SER A 192 10.90 -13.78 19.01
C SER A 192 10.69 -13.40 20.49
N THR A 193 10.92 -12.13 20.85
CA THR A 193 10.71 -11.62 22.21
C THR A 193 9.25 -11.47 22.62
N LYS A 194 8.30 -11.63 21.70
CA LYS A 194 6.84 -11.53 21.97
C LYS A 194 6.12 -12.89 21.96
N LEU A 195 6.79 -13.94 21.50
CA LEU A 195 6.26 -15.31 21.40
C LEU A 195 6.66 -16.20 22.59
N ILE A 196 7.36 -15.63 23.58
CA ILE A 196 7.75 -16.25 24.87
C ILE A 196 7.15 -15.37 25.97
#